data_AF-A0A8J3MTZ9-F1
#
_entry.id   AF-A0A8J3MTZ9-F1
#
_cell.length_a   1.000
_cell.length_b   1.000
_cell.length_c   1.000
_cell.angle_alpha   90.00
_cell.angle_beta   90.00
_cell.angle_gamma   90.00
#
_symmetry.space_group_name_H-M   'P 1'
#
loop_
_entity.id
_entity.type
_entity.pdbx_description
1 polymer ?
#
loop_
_entity_poly.entity_id
_entity_poly.type
_entity_poly.pdbx_seq_one_letter_code
_entity_poly.pdbx_strand_id
1 'polypeptide(L)'
;MQTAKIKDLYYTAGEARKVLDLSDDKFQYWVKAGRIEKVLLPGRKQYLYPKQSVDKLARRIEAAIIADVPEGLIYRKAAIEDLEEEFRLSYLIFGKAAHTVATRRNFLEHNPDVDYHLYDHNDLVAFINIIPFKQEAIQSFMQGQLRGKDLDVRDIEPFVPGQPLECIVMEMATTPTVPPARRTLYGTQLLMGLSETFREWGEQGIIVTKLHGTSSTPTGIRIMQSAGFKVVEQLGIDRGSERLAFELDIVKSDAKILKGYHEALKNRRSH
;
A
#
# COMPACT_ATOMS: atom_id res chain seq x y z
N MET A 1 -20.08 -8.12 31.83
CA MET A 1 -19.24 -6.97 31.38
C MET A 1 -17.73 -7.23 31.36
N GLN A 2 -17.14 -8.12 32.18
CA GLN A 2 -15.68 -8.35 32.21
C GLN A 2 -15.10 -9.09 30.99
N THR A 3 -15.87 -9.97 30.33
CA THR A 3 -15.37 -10.81 29.23
C THR A 3 -15.05 -10.05 27.95
N ALA A 4 -15.71 -8.90 27.72
CA ALA A 4 -15.44 -8.04 26.56
C ALA A 4 -14.03 -7.44 26.63
N LYS A 5 -13.65 -6.88 27.79
CA LYS A 5 -12.33 -6.27 28.02
C LYS A 5 -11.16 -7.25 27.88
N ILE A 6 -11.38 -8.55 28.10
CA ILE A 6 -10.31 -9.57 27.96
C ILE A 6 -9.96 -9.78 26.48
N LYS A 7 -10.95 -9.83 25.58
CA LYS A 7 -10.71 -9.99 24.14
C LYS A 7 -10.00 -8.78 23.54
N ASP A 8 -10.16 -7.61 24.15
CA ASP A 8 -9.49 -6.39 23.70
C ASP A 8 -8.00 -6.40 24.03
N LEU A 9 -7.61 -7.01 25.16
CA LEU A 9 -6.23 -6.97 25.68
C LEU A 9 -5.39 -8.21 25.36
N TYR A 10 -6.02 -9.33 25.02
CA TYR A 10 -5.33 -10.61 24.82
C TYR A 10 -5.71 -11.26 23.49
N TYR A 11 -4.75 -11.97 22.91
CA TYR A 11 -4.95 -12.95 21.86
C TYR A 11 -5.09 -14.36 22.44
N THR A 12 -5.88 -15.18 21.76
CA THR A 12 -5.80 -16.63 21.83
C THR A 12 -4.53 -17.13 21.12
N ALA A 13 -4.16 -18.40 21.32
CA ALA A 13 -3.02 -18.99 20.62
C ALA A 13 -3.15 -18.89 19.08
N GLY A 14 -4.36 -19.15 18.56
CA GLY A 14 -4.62 -19.07 17.12
C GLY A 14 -4.49 -17.66 16.56
N GLU A 15 -4.94 -16.64 17.32
CA GLU A 15 -4.80 -15.24 16.91
C GLU A 15 -3.33 -14.79 16.98
N ALA A 16 -2.63 -15.10 18.08
CA ALA A 16 -1.22 -14.73 18.23
C ALA A 16 -0.34 -15.39 17.16
N ARG A 17 -0.62 -16.64 16.79
CA ARG A 17 0.02 -17.33 15.67
C ARG A 17 -0.19 -16.62 14.34
N LYS A 18 -1.41 -16.17 14.07
CA LYS A 18 -1.73 -15.42 12.84
C LYS A 18 -1.02 -14.08 12.80
N VAL A 19 -0.93 -13.39 13.94
CA VAL A 19 -0.23 -12.10 14.04
C VAL A 19 1.28 -12.25 13.83
N LEU A 20 1.89 -13.29 14.41
CA LEU A 20 3.32 -13.55 14.28
C LEU A 20 3.72 -14.35 13.02
N ASP A 21 2.73 -14.82 12.27
CA ASP A 21 2.90 -15.67 11.08
C ASP A 21 3.77 -16.92 11.34
N LEU A 22 3.45 -17.64 12.42
CA LEU A 22 4.18 -18.84 12.84
C LEU A 22 3.35 -20.12 12.66
N SER A 23 4.02 -21.18 12.19
CA SER A 23 3.50 -22.55 12.27
C SER A 23 3.24 -22.93 13.74
N ASP A 24 2.38 -23.94 13.97
CA ASP A 24 2.05 -24.35 15.33
C ASP A 24 3.31 -24.76 16.10
N ASP A 25 4.14 -25.62 15.50
CA ASP A 25 5.37 -26.12 16.11
C ASP A 25 6.34 -24.99 16.47
N LYS A 26 6.54 -24.03 15.56
CA LYS A 26 7.42 -22.89 15.79
C LYS A 26 6.87 -21.97 16.88
N PHE A 27 5.55 -21.74 16.91
CA PHE A 27 4.90 -20.97 17.96
C PHE A 27 5.04 -21.65 19.32
N GLN A 28 4.76 -22.95 19.43
CA GLN A 28 4.92 -23.69 20.68
C GLN A 28 6.37 -23.70 21.14
N TYR A 29 7.33 -23.85 20.22
CA TYR A 29 8.74 -23.74 20.52
C TYR A 29 9.09 -22.36 21.10
N TRP A 30 8.61 -21.26 20.50
CA TRP A 30 8.89 -19.90 20.96
C TRP A 30 8.26 -19.60 22.33
N VAL A 31 7.06 -20.12 22.58
CA VAL A 31 6.39 -20.06 23.88
C VAL A 31 7.19 -20.83 24.94
N LYS A 32 7.64 -22.05 24.63
CA LYS A 32 8.47 -22.86 25.54
C LYS A 32 9.82 -22.19 25.82
N ALA A 33 10.41 -21.55 24.81
CA ALA A 33 11.65 -20.80 24.91
C ALA A 33 11.50 -19.43 25.61
N GLY A 34 10.31 -19.07 26.10
CA GLY A 34 10.07 -17.80 26.80
C GLY A 34 10.11 -16.56 25.89
N ARG A 35 10.13 -16.73 24.56
CA ARG A 35 10.16 -15.62 23.60
C ARG A 35 8.79 -14.97 23.40
N ILE A 36 7.73 -15.74 23.65
CA ILE A 36 6.35 -15.26 23.60
C ILE A 36 5.77 -15.37 25.02
N GLU A 37 5.41 -14.23 25.58
CA GLU A 37 4.77 -14.14 26.89
C GLU A 37 3.37 -14.77 26.83
N LYS A 38 3.05 -15.60 27.83
CA LYS A 38 1.72 -16.18 28.02
C LYS A 38 1.26 -16.00 29.46
N VAL A 39 -0.05 -15.77 29.62
CA VAL A 39 -0.69 -15.54 30.91
C VAL A 39 -1.85 -16.52 31.08
N LEU A 40 -1.95 -17.14 32.24
CA LEU A 40 -3.13 -17.91 32.65
C LEU A 40 -3.99 -17.03 33.55
N LEU A 41 -5.10 -16.51 33.02
CA LEU A 41 -6.02 -15.70 33.82
C LEU A 41 -6.81 -16.59 34.82
N PRO A 42 -7.15 -16.06 36.01
CA PRO A 42 -7.98 -16.79 36.97
C PRO A 42 -9.28 -17.34 36.35
N GLY A 43 -9.57 -18.62 36.60
CA GLY A 43 -10.77 -19.29 36.09
C GLY A 43 -10.70 -19.75 34.63
N ARG A 44 -9.56 -19.58 33.93
CA ARG A 44 -9.34 -20.10 32.57
C ARG A 44 -8.50 -21.37 32.60
N LYS A 45 -8.81 -22.31 31.71
CA LYS A 45 -8.01 -23.52 31.45
C LYS A 45 -6.94 -23.33 30.37
N GLN A 46 -7.03 -22.27 29.58
CA GLN A 46 -6.17 -22.00 28.43
C GLN A 46 -5.35 -20.73 28.68
N TYR A 47 -4.09 -20.76 28.22
CA TYR A 47 -3.22 -19.59 28.20
C TYR A 47 -3.69 -18.56 27.17
N LEU A 48 -3.51 -17.29 27.50
CA LEU A 48 -3.73 -16.14 26.63
C LEU A 48 -2.42 -15.37 26.45
N TYR A 49 -2.37 -14.56 25.40
CA TYR A 49 -1.15 -13.86 24.98
C TYR A 49 -1.41 -12.36 24.97
N PRO A 50 -0.71 -11.53 25.76
CA PRO A 50 -0.93 -10.09 25.78
C PRO A 50 -0.74 -9.50 24.38
N LYS A 51 -1.75 -8.78 23.85
CA LYS A 51 -1.67 -8.23 22.49
C LYS A 51 -0.46 -7.33 22.32
N GLN A 52 -0.22 -6.43 23.28
CA GLN A 52 0.92 -5.51 23.26
C GLN A 52 2.27 -6.24 23.11
N SER A 53 2.47 -7.35 23.82
CA SER A 53 3.71 -8.15 23.75
C SER A 53 3.83 -8.84 22.40
N VAL A 54 2.75 -9.45 21.91
CA VAL A 54 2.71 -10.11 20.58
C VAL A 54 2.94 -9.11 19.45
N ASP A 55 2.26 -7.96 19.47
CA ASP A 55 2.39 -6.91 18.46
C ASP A 55 3.78 -6.28 18.48
N LYS A 56 4.38 -6.09 19.67
CA LYS A 56 5.76 -5.62 19.80
C LYS A 56 6.75 -6.62 19.19
N LEU A 57 6.54 -7.92 19.40
CA LEU A 57 7.37 -8.96 18.80
C LEU A 57 7.20 -9.02 17.28
N ALA A 58 5.96 -8.93 16.78
CA ALA A 58 5.67 -8.86 15.35
C ALA A 58 6.44 -7.72 14.68
N ARG A 59 6.37 -6.50 15.25
CA ARG A 59 7.13 -5.33 14.76
C ARG A 59 8.64 -5.54 14.77
N ARG A 60 9.18 -6.29 15.74
CA ARG A 60 10.63 -6.59 15.79
C ARG A 60 11.06 -7.57 14.71
N ILE A 61 10.25 -8.61 14.47
CA ILE A 61 10.49 -9.57 13.37
C ILE A 61 10.46 -8.82 12.04
N GLU A 62 9.43 -8.00 11.85
CA GLU A 62 9.27 -7.17 10.66
C GLU A 62 10.46 -6.22 10.47
N ALA A 63 10.89 -5.51 11.51
CA ALA A 63 12.06 -4.64 11.45
C ALA A 63 13.36 -5.40 11.13
N ALA A 64 13.54 -6.62 11.65
CA ALA A 64 14.69 -7.45 11.32
C ALA A 64 14.68 -7.91 9.85
N ILE A 65 13.51 -8.25 9.33
CA ILE A 65 13.32 -8.59 7.91
C ILE A 65 13.58 -7.37 7.01
N ILE A 66 13.17 -6.17 7.44
CA ILE A 66 13.44 -4.93 6.72
C ILE A 66 14.93 -4.57 6.74
N ALA A 67 15.62 -4.80 7.86
CA ALA A 67 17.06 -4.53 7.97
C ALA A 67 17.90 -5.47 7.10
N ASP A 68 17.40 -6.67 6.85
CA ASP A 68 17.97 -7.63 5.91
C ASP A 68 17.33 -7.42 4.53
N VAL A 69 17.55 -6.25 3.92
CA VAL A 69 17.06 -5.98 2.55
C VAL A 69 17.68 -7.06 1.66
N PRO A 70 16.89 -8.03 1.18
CA PRO A 70 17.43 -9.13 0.44
C PRO A 70 18.04 -8.59 -0.85
N GLU A 71 19.25 -9.05 -1.18
CA GLU A 71 19.81 -8.85 -2.51
C GLU A 71 18.79 -9.28 -3.55
N GLY A 72 18.68 -8.53 -4.66
CA GLY A 72 17.79 -8.88 -5.78
C GLY A 72 16.44 -8.15 -5.81
N LEU A 73 16.14 -7.23 -4.88
CA LEU A 73 15.01 -6.32 -5.02
C LEU A 73 15.31 -5.19 -6.00
N ILE A 74 14.46 -5.04 -7.02
CA ILE A 74 14.63 -4.02 -8.06
C ILE A 74 13.34 -3.23 -8.20
N TYR A 75 13.40 -1.94 -7.86
CA TYR A 75 12.33 -0.98 -8.12
C TYR A 75 12.58 -0.26 -9.44
N ARG A 76 11.57 -0.17 -10.32
CA ARG A 76 11.67 0.57 -11.58
C ARG A 76 10.29 0.92 -12.14
N LYS A 77 10.27 1.81 -13.14
CA LYS A 77 9.09 2.04 -13.98
C LYS A 77 8.70 0.77 -14.73
N ALA A 78 7.41 0.57 -14.94
CA ALA A 78 6.94 -0.51 -15.81
C ALA A 78 7.26 -0.20 -17.28
N ALA A 79 7.56 -1.25 -18.02
CA ALA A 79 7.64 -1.26 -19.47
C ALA A 79 6.43 -2.01 -20.04
N ILE A 80 6.16 -1.82 -21.33
CA ILE A 80 5.04 -2.47 -22.02
C ILE A 80 5.13 -4.00 -21.92
N GLU A 81 6.34 -4.54 -21.88
CA GLU A 81 6.63 -5.97 -21.76
C GLU A 81 6.24 -6.54 -20.38
N ASP A 82 6.14 -5.71 -19.35
CA ASP A 82 5.80 -6.13 -17.99
C ASP A 82 4.30 -6.35 -17.77
N LEU A 83 3.46 -5.85 -18.68
CA LEU A 83 2.01 -5.74 -18.47
C LEU A 83 1.30 -7.09 -18.30
N GLU A 84 1.83 -8.16 -18.89
CA GLU A 84 1.29 -9.51 -18.70
C GLU A 84 1.52 -10.02 -17.27
N GLU A 85 2.66 -9.70 -16.66
CA GLU A 85 2.96 -10.06 -15.27
C GLU A 85 2.16 -9.21 -14.29
N GLU A 86 2.06 -7.90 -14.57
CA GLU A 86 1.21 -6.99 -13.80
C GLU A 86 -0.25 -7.46 -13.82
N PHE A 87 -0.78 -7.81 -15.00
CA PHE A 87 -2.14 -8.32 -15.13
C PHE A 87 -2.35 -9.60 -14.32
N ARG A 88 -1.40 -10.54 -14.35
CA ARG A 88 -1.49 -11.78 -13.56
C ARG A 88 -1.54 -11.48 -12.06
N LEU A 89 -0.67 -10.59 -11.58
CA LEU A 89 -0.62 -10.20 -10.17
C LEU A 89 -1.89 -9.42 -9.75
N SER A 90 -2.31 -8.44 -10.55
CA SER A 90 -3.55 -7.69 -10.34
C SER A 90 -4.77 -8.61 -10.34
N TYR A 91 -4.88 -9.54 -11.28
CA TYR A 91 -5.97 -10.51 -11.34
C TYR A 91 -5.99 -11.44 -10.13
N LEU A 92 -4.83 -11.87 -9.64
CA LEU A 92 -4.73 -12.70 -8.43
C LEU A 92 -5.30 -11.98 -7.19
N ILE A 93 -5.17 -10.66 -7.12
CA ILE A 93 -5.59 -9.84 -5.96
C ILE A 93 -7.02 -9.32 -6.13
N PHE A 94 -7.36 -8.82 -7.32
CA PHE A 94 -8.60 -8.10 -7.58
C PHE A 94 -9.61 -8.90 -8.40
N GLY A 95 -9.23 -10.06 -8.94
CA GLY A 95 -10.07 -10.91 -9.80
C GLY A 95 -10.50 -10.19 -11.07
N LYS A 96 -11.78 -10.32 -11.43
CA LYS A 96 -12.39 -9.67 -12.60
C LYS A 96 -12.41 -8.13 -12.56
N ALA A 97 -11.98 -7.51 -11.45
CA ALA A 97 -11.86 -6.06 -11.37
C ALA A 97 -10.50 -5.53 -11.79
N ALA A 98 -9.50 -6.40 -12.00
CA ALA A 98 -8.21 -6.01 -12.55
C ALA A 98 -8.38 -5.36 -13.93
N HIS A 99 -7.60 -4.31 -14.21
CA HIS A 99 -7.52 -3.73 -15.56
C HIS A 99 -7.00 -4.76 -16.56
N THR A 100 -7.42 -4.65 -17.82
CA THR A 100 -6.87 -5.52 -18.88
C THR A 100 -5.49 -5.02 -19.32
N VAL A 101 -4.67 -5.92 -19.86
CA VAL A 101 -3.38 -5.57 -20.49
C VAL A 101 -3.54 -4.45 -21.53
N ALA A 102 -4.62 -4.49 -22.32
CA ALA A 102 -4.90 -3.46 -23.33
C ALA A 102 -5.17 -2.07 -22.70
N THR A 103 -5.95 -2.04 -21.61
CA THR A 103 -6.20 -0.79 -20.87
C THR A 103 -4.90 -0.22 -20.30
N ARG A 104 -4.08 -1.07 -19.67
CA ARG A 104 -2.83 -0.65 -19.03
C ARG A 104 -1.79 -0.20 -20.07
N ARG A 105 -1.72 -0.89 -21.21
CA ARG A 105 -0.91 -0.49 -22.38
C ARG A 105 -1.25 0.92 -22.84
N ASN A 106 -2.54 1.21 -23.02
CA ASN A 106 -2.97 2.55 -23.44
C ASN A 106 -2.55 3.63 -22.43
N PHE A 107 -2.58 3.32 -21.13
CA PHE A 107 -2.12 4.26 -20.11
C PHE A 107 -0.61 4.52 -20.22
N LEU A 108 0.21 3.48 -20.32
CA LEU A 108 1.67 3.62 -20.46
C LEU A 108 2.08 4.30 -21.77
N GLU A 109 1.40 4.00 -22.88
CA GLU A 109 1.66 4.65 -24.18
C GLU A 109 1.32 6.15 -24.15
N HIS A 110 0.32 6.55 -23.35
CA HIS A 110 -0.05 7.95 -23.19
C HIS A 110 0.85 8.70 -22.22
N ASN A 111 1.24 8.05 -21.12
CA ASN A 111 2.15 8.59 -20.13
C ASN A 111 2.97 7.44 -19.50
N PRO A 112 4.28 7.33 -19.81
CA PRO A 112 5.12 6.22 -19.33
C PRO A 112 5.48 6.32 -17.84
N ASP A 113 5.19 7.45 -17.18
CA ASP A 113 5.54 7.72 -15.78
C ASP A 113 4.38 7.44 -14.82
N VAL A 114 3.52 6.47 -15.14
CA VAL A 114 2.29 6.19 -14.36
C VAL A 114 2.29 4.84 -13.65
N ASP A 115 3.37 4.07 -13.80
CA ASP A 115 3.46 2.72 -13.28
C ASP A 115 4.85 2.36 -12.76
N TYR A 116 4.86 1.73 -11.59
CA TYR A 116 6.07 1.42 -10.85
C TYR A 116 5.99 0.04 -10.25
N HIS A 117 7.00 -0.76 -10.56
CA HIS A 117 7.10 -2.16 -10.22
C HIS A 117 8.23 -2.40 -9.22
N LEU A 118 8.04 -3.41 -8.37
CA LEU A 118 9.07 -3.99 -7.54
C LEU A 118 9.22 -5.47 -7.91
N TYR A 119 10.43 -5.84 -8.29
CA TYR A 119 10.82 -7.21 -8.61
C TYR A 119 11.64 -7.81 -7.47
N ASP A 120 11.52 -9.13 -7.28
CA ASP A 120 12.39 -9.95 -6.43
C ASP A 120 12.92 -11.09 -7.28
N HIS A 121 14.22 -11.10 -7.57
CA HIS A 121 14.85 -12.12 -8.44
C HIS A 121 14.14 -12.30 -9.80
N ASN A 122 13.72 -11.18 -10.43
CA ASN A 122 12.96 -11.07 -11.68
C ASN A 122 11.47 -11.44 -11.61
N ASP A 123 10.94 -11.85 -10.45
CA ASP A 123 9.50 -12.01 -10.28
C ASP A 123 8.86 -10.68 -9.89
N LEU A 124 7.80 -10.25 -10.57
CA LEU A 124 7.02 -9.09 -10.15
C LEU A 124 6.30 -9.40 -8.82
N VAL A 125 6.72 -8.73 -7.75
CA VAL A 125 6.20 -8.98 -6.39
C VAL A 125 5.33 -7.86 -5.84
N ALA A 126 5.43 -6.66 -6.38
CA ALA A 126 4.55 -5.55 -6.02
C ALA A 126 4.50 -4.50 -7.13
N PHE A 127 3.42 -3.73 -7.17
CA PHE A 127 3.29 -2.59 -8.08
C PHE A 127 2.43 -1.49 -7.47
N ILE A 128 2.61 -0.27 -7.97
CA ILE A 128 1.76 0.89 -7.68
C ILE A 128 1.58 1.72 -8.95
N ASN A 129 0.35 2.12 -9.20
CA ASN A 129 0.03 2.99 -10.32
C ASN A 129 -0.40 4.37 -9.81
N ILE A 130 0.23 5.43 -10.31
CA ILE A 130 -0.12 6.82 -9.98
C ILE A 130 -0.35 7.55 -11.29
N ILE A 131 -1.60 7.90 -11.57
CA ILE A 131 -1.98 8.41 -12.88
C ILE A 131 -2.54 9.82 -12.72
N PRO A 132 -1.95 10.83 -13.37
CA PRO A 132 -2.53 12.17 -13.45
C PRO A 132 -3.77 12.14 -14.34
N PHE A 133 -4.87 12.73 -13.87
CA PHE A 133 -6.12 12.80 -14.62
C PHE A 133 -6.69 14.22 -14.56
N LYS A 134 -7.47 14.59 -15.58
CA LYS A 134 -8.27 15.81 -15.56
C LYS A 134 -9.18 15.87 -14.33
N GLN A 135 -9.42 17.09 -13.85
CA GLN A 135 -10.20 17.32 -12.63
C GLN A 135 -11.60 16.72 -12.69
N GLU A 136 -12.28 16.77 -13.83
CA GLU A 136 -13.63 16.22 -14.00
C GLU A 136 -13.64 14.71 -13.79
N ALA A 137 -12.65 13.99 -14.34
CA ALA A 137 -12.51 12.56 -14.18
C ALA A 137 -12.20 12.17 -12.72
N ILE A 138 -11.33 12.94 -12.05
CA ILE A 138 -11.03 12.77 -10.63
C ILE A 138 -12.29 12.96 -9.79
N GLN A 139 -13.06 14.03 -10.04
CA GLN A 139 -14.29 14.30 -9.29
C GLN A 139 -15.31 13.17 -9.45
N SER A 140 -15.56 12.71 -10.69
CA SER A 140 -16.46 11.59 -10.94
C SER A 140 -15.98 10.28 -10.31
N PHE A 141 -14.66 10.01 -10.30
CA PHE A 141 -14.08 8.87 -9.58
C PHE A 141 -14.29 8.98 -8.06
N MET A 142 -14.02 10.16 -7.50
CA MET A 142 -14.12 10.43 -6.06
C MET A 142 -15.56 10.48 -5.55
N GLN A 143 -16.54 10.75 -6.42
CA GLN A 143 -17.98 10.65 -6.13
C GLN A 143 -18.54 9.25 -6.41
N GLY A 144 -17.69 8.30 -6.84
CA GLY A 144 -18.08 6.93 -7.12
C GLY A 144 -18.90 6.74 -8.40
N GLN A 145 -19.04 7.78 -9.24
CA GLN A 145 -19.69 7.72 -10.54
C GLN A 145 -18.85 6.92 -11.55
N LEU A 146 -17.53 7.01 -11.44
CA LEU A 146 -16.58 6.19 -12.20
C LEU A 146 -15.86 5.19 -11.28
N ARG A 147 -15.56 4.01 -11.81
CA ARG A 147 -14.56 3.10 -11.24
C ARG A 147 -13.25 3.24 -12.00
N GLY A 148 -12.17 2.68 -11.43
CA GLY A 148 -10.85 2.72 -12.07
C GLY A 148 -10.86 2.17 -13.51
N LYS A 149 -11.66 1.13 -13.77
CA LYS A 149 -11.85 0.54 -15.11
C LYS A 149 -12.65 1.39 -16.09
N ASP A 150 -13.38 2.39 -15.60
CA ASP A 150 -14.25 3.26 -16.40
C ASP A 150 -13.55 4.58 -16.76
N LEU A 151 -12.32 4.80 -16.27
CA LEU A 151 -11.53 5.99 -16.58
C LEU A 151 -10.93 5.89 -18.00
N ASP A 152 -11.04 6.98 -18.75
CA ASP A 152 -10.63 7.07 -20.14
C ASP A 152 -9.17 7.54 -20.27
N VAL A 153 -8.43 6.93 -21.20
CA VAL A 153 -7.05 7.33 -21.52
C VAL A 153 -6.98 8.80 -21.96
N ARG A 154 -8.03 9.33 -22.59
CA ARG A 154 -8.11 10.72 -23.05
C ARG A 154 -8.16 11.74 -21.91
N ASP A 155 -8.43 11.29 -20.69
CA ASP A 155 -8.43 12.12 -19.49
C ASP A 155 -7.12 12.03 -18.71
N ILE A 156 -6.16 11.21 -19.15
CA ILE A 156 -4.82 11.18 -18.57
C ILE A 156 -4.07 12.44 -18.99
N GLU A 157 -3.41 13.08 -18.04
CA GLU A 157 -2.57 14.25 -18.30
C GLU A 157 -1.08 13.86 -18.35
N PRO A 158 -0.23 14.57 -19.10
CA PRO A 158 1.21 14.36 -19.02
C PRO A 158 1.79 15.02 -17.74
N PHE A 159 2.89 14.47 -17.22
CA PHE A 159 3.67 15.17 -16.19
C PHE A 159 4.48 16.30 -16.83
N VAL A 160 3.99 17.54 -16.73
CA VAL A 160 4.63 18.73 -17.32
C VAL A 160 5.24 19.61 -16.23
N PRO A 161 6.54 19.97 -16.31
CA PRO A 161 7.17 20.86 -15.35
C PRO A 161 6.44 22.20 -15.21
N GLY A 162 6.23 22.64 -13.96
CA GLY A 162 5.58 23.90 -13.64
C GLY A 162 4.05 23.89 -13.74
N GLN A 163 3.44 22.84 -14.28
CA GLN A 163 1.98 22.71 -14.31
C GLN A 163 1.50 21.92 -13.09
N PRO A 164 0.58 22.48 -12.27
CA PRO A 164 -0.02 21.75 -11.16
C PRO A 164 -0.97 20.68 -11.69
N LEU A 165 -0.89 19.48 -11.13
CA LEU A 165 -1.76 18.37 -11.47
C LEU A 165 -2.14 17.55 -10.23
N GLU A 166 -3.25 16.84 -10.32
CA GLU A 166 -3.72 15.90 -9.30
C GLU A 166 -3.63 14.48 -9.87
N CYS A 167 -3.34 13.49 -9.02
CA CYS A 167 -3.24 12.10 -9.46
C CYS A 167 -4.17 11.18 -8.69
N ILE A 168 -4.53 10.06 -9.32
CA ILE A 168 -5.19 8.92 -8.67
C ILE A 168 -4.15 7.83 -8.44
N VAL A 169 -4.04 7.37 -7.19
CA VAL A 169 -3.44 6.07 -6.85
C VAL A 169 -4.46 5.01 -7.21
N MET A 170 -4.30 4.42 -8.40
CA MET A 170 -5.30 3.55 -9.00
C MET A 170 -5.29 2.17 -8.34
N GLU A 171 -4.12 1.55 -8.31
CA GLU A 171 -3.89 0.27 -7.66
C GLU A 171 -2.55 0.33 -6.91
N MET A 172 -2.51 -0.36 -5.78
CA MET A 172 -1.28 -0.70 -5.07
C MET A 172 -1.45 -2.13 -4.56
N ALA A 173 -0.49 -2.97 -4.88
CA ALA A 173 -0.59 -4.40 -4.65
C ALA A 173 0.77 -5.01 -4.31
N THR A 174 0.74 -6.02 -3.45
CA THR A 174 1.87 -6.90 -3.15
C THR A 174 1.41 -8.34 -3.32
N THR A 175 2.27 -9.21 -3.85
CA THR A 175 1.94 -10.61 -4.09
C THR A 175 1.38 -11.31 -2.85
N PRO A 176 0.22 -11.99 -2.97
CA PRO A 176 -0.36 -12.71 -1.85
C PRO A 176 0.29 -14.07 -1.61
N THR A 177 1.21 -14.52 -2.48
CA THR A 177 1.80 -15.87 -2.47
C THR A 177 2.95 -16.04 -1.47
N VAL A 178 3.39 -14.96 -0.84
CA VAL A 178 4.44 -14.97 0.18
C VAL A 178 3.87 -14.71 1.59
N PRO A 179 4.60 -15.09 2.65
CA PRO A 179 4.15 -14.87 4.02
C PRO A 179 3.93 -13.37 4.33
N PRO A 180 2.93 -12.99 5.16
CA PRO A 180 2.62 -11.62 5.52
C PRO A 180 3.81 -10.70 5.77
N ALA A 181 4.83 -11.14 6.51
CA ALA A 181 6.00 -10.32 6.82
C ALA A 181 6.79 -9.94 5.55
N ARG A 182 6.91 -10.86 4.59
CA ARG A 182 7.55 -10.61 3.29
C ARG A 182 6.72 -9.66 2.43
N ARG A 183 5.39 -9.76 2.49
CA ARG A 183 4.50 -8.79 1.80
C ARG A 183 4.68 -7.38 2.35
N THR A 184 4.79 -7.25 3.68
CA THR A 184 5.03 -5.95 4.30
C THR A 184 6.40 -5.39 3.91
N LEU A 185 7.42 -6.24 3.80
CA LEU A 185 8.72 -5.85 3.24
C LEU A 185 8.56 -5.31 1.81
N TYR A 186 7.89 -6.04 0.91
CA TYR A 186 7.68 -5.58 -0.47
C TYR A 186 6.91 -4.27 -0.53
N GLY A 187 5.83 -4.12 0.24
CA GLY A 187 5.08 -2.87 0.31
C GLY A 187 5.96 -1.71 0.81
N THR A 188 6.81 -1.96 1.81
CA THR A 188 7.76 -0.96 2.32
C THR A 188 8.77 -0.54 1.25
N GLN A 189 9.36 -1.51 0.55
CA GLN A 189 10.37 -1.26 -0.49
C GLN A 189 9.77 -0.55 -1.71
N LEU A 190 8.55 -0.91 -2.10
CA LEU A 190 7.80 -0.21 -3.14
C LEU A 190 7.57 1.26 -2.78
N LEU A 191 7.17 1.54 -1.53
CA LEU A 191 6.97 2.91 -1.06
C LEU A 191 8.28 3.69 -0.91
N MET A 192 9.39 3.03 -0.56
CA MET A 192 10.72 3.65 -0.54
C MET A 192 11.16 4.03 -1.96
N GLY A 193 10.98 3.13 -2.94
CA GLY A 193 11.22 3.45 -4.35
C GLY A 193 10.33 4.59 -4.84
N LEU A 194 9.05 4.58 -4.47
CA LEU A 194 8.14 5.67 -4.80
C LEU A 194 8.56 7.01 -4.17
N SER A 195 9.12 7.00 -2.96
CA SER A 195 9.71 8.21 -2.35
C SER A 195 10.80 8.83 -3.23
N GLU A 196 11.60 7.98 -3.88
CA GLU A 196 12.66 8.39 -4.79
C GLU A 196 12.08 8.95 -6.09
N THR A 197 11.07 8.30 -6.66
CA THR A 197 10.32 8.84 -7.81
C THR A 197 9.70 10.20 -7.51
N PHE A 198 9.10 10.39 -6.33
CA PHE A 198 8.60 11.70 -5.92
C PHE A 198 9.74 12.72 -5.84
N ARG A 199 10.91 12.36 -5.29
CA ARG A 199 12.10 13.24 -5.28
C ARG A 199 12.49 13.65 -6.71
N GLU A 200 12.59 12.69 -7.64
CA GLU A 200 12.91 12.94 -9.06
C GLU A 200 11.89 13.86 -9.72
N TRP A 201 10.59 13.65 -9.48
CA TRP A 201 9.53 14.56 -9.96
C TRP A 201 9.73 15.98 -9.44
N GLY A 202 10.12 16.14 -8.17
CA GLY A 202 10.44 17.44 -7.60
C GLY A 202 11.64 18.11 -8.27
N GLU A 203 12.69 17.34 -8.56
CA GLU A 203 13.88 17.82 -9.29
C GLU A 203 13.51 18.24 -10.71
N GLN A 204 12.60 17.51 -11.35
CA GLN A 204 12.06 17.80 -12.67
C GLN A 204 11.02 18.94 -12.67
N GLY A 205 10.64 19.46 -11.51
CA GLY A 205 9.70 20.57 -11.38
C GLY A 205 8.24 20.16 -11.65
N ILE A 206 7.94 18.87 -11.55
CA ILE A 206 6.58 18.34 -11.62
C ILE A 206 5.83 18.70 -10.34
N ILE A 207 4.67 19.32 -10.46
CA ILE A 207 3.89 19.82 -9.33
C ILE A 207 2.65 18.95 -9.14
N VAL A 208 2.74 17.96 -8.26
CA VAL A 208 1.59 17.16 -7.80
C VAL A 208 0.99 17.87 -6.59
N THR A 209 -0.24 18.36 -6.71
CA THR A 209 -0.92 19.08 -5.62
C THR A 209 -1.66 18.12 -4.68
N LYS A 210 -2.24 17.05 -5.23
CA LYS A 210 -3.00 16.06 -4.48
C LYS A 210 -2.85 14.66 -5.04
N LEU A 211 -2.97 13.68 -4.15
CA LEU A 211 -3.23 12.29 -4.51
C LEU A 211 -4.62 11.87 -4.03
N HIS A 212 -5.31 11.13 -4.88
CA HIS A 212 -6.64 10.61 -4.66
C HIS A 212 -6.63 9.09 -4.70
N GLY A 213 -7.58 8.44 -4.04
CA GLY A 213 -7.72 6.99 -4.12
C GLY A 213 -9.03 6.52 -3.51
N THR A 214 -9.41 5.28 -3.81
CA THR A 214 -10.55 4.64 -3.14
C THR A 214 -10.15 3.28 -2.60
N SER A 215 -10.74 2.87 -1.48
CA SER A 215 -10.54 1.52 -0.96
C SER A 215 -11.78 1.00 -0.25
N SER A 216 -12.06 -0.28 -0.43
CA SER A 216 -13.09 -1.02 0.29
C SER A 216 -12.52 -2.15 1.15
N THR A 217 -11.21 -2.37 1.11
CA THR A 217 -10.57 -3.45 1.89
C THR A 217 -10.04 -2.91 3.22
N PRO A 218 -10.19 -3.65 4.34
CA PRO A 218 -9.65 -3.21 5.63
C PRO A 218 -8.14 -2.98 5.62
N THR A 219 -7.40 -3.67 4.74
CA THR A 219 -5.95 -3.47 4.58
C THR A 219 -5.65 -2.21 3.79
N GLY A 220 -6.30 -1.99 2.64
CA GLY A 220 -6.11 -0.77 1.85
C GLY A 220 -6.50 0.50 2.60
N ILE A 221 -7.62 0.47 3.34
CA ILE A 221 -8.03 1.59 4.21
C ILE A 221 -6.93 1.94 5.23
N ARG A 222 -6.36 0.92 5.91
CA ARG A 222 -5.28 1.13 6.88
C ARG A 222 -4.01 1.68 6.23
N ILE A 223 -3.66 1.21 5.03
CA ILE A 223 -2.50 1.72 4.28
C ILE A 223 -2.70 3.21 3.95
N MET A 224 -3.84 3.58 3.36
CA MET A 224 -4.15 4.96 3.00
C MET A 224 -4.09 5.89 4.22
N GLN A 225 -4.73 5.50 5.33
CA GLN A 225 -4.70 6.28 6.57
C GLN A 225 -3.29 6.41 7.14
N SER A 226 -2.50 5.33 7.13
CA SER A 226 -1.12 5.35 7.64
C SER A 226 -0.19 6.20 6.77
N ALA A 227 -0.49 6.33 5.48
CA ALA A 227 0.20 7.21 4.55
C ALA A 227 -0.22 8.69 4.67
N GLY A 228 -1.18 9.01 5.55
CA GLY A 228 -1.65 10.38 5.82
C GLY A 228 -2.85 10.81 4.98
N PHE A 229 -3.44 9.93 4.18
CA PHE A 229 -4.68 10.25 3.46
C PHE A 229 -5.84 10.43 4.44
N LYS A 230 -6.71 11.39 4.12
CA LYS A 230 -7.95 11.66 4.85
C LYS A 230 -9.13 11.08 4.07
N VAL A 231 -10.08 10.51 4.80
CA VAL A 231 -11.38 10.13 4.20
C VAL A 231 -12.13 11.41 3.86
N VAL A 232 -12.59 11.53 2.62
CA VAL A 232 -13.37 12.69 2.15
C VAL A 232 -14.80 12.34 1.79
N GLU A 233 -15.08 11.07 1.47
CA GLU A 233 -16.43 10.63 1.07
C GLU A 233 -16.64 9.13 1.36
N GLN A 234 -17.90 8.73 1.61
CA GLN A 234 -18.33 7.34 1.71
C GLN A 234 -19.16 6.95 0.48
N LEU A 235 -18.60 6.07 -0.37
CA LEU A 235 -19.14 5.73 -1.70
C LEU A 235 -20.11 4.54 -1.70
N GLY A 236 -20.66 4.20 -0.53
CA GLY A 236 -21.55 3.05 -0.34
C GLY A 236 -20.81 1.73 -0.05
N ILE A 237 -21.47 0.62 -0.32
CA ILE A 237 -20.96 -0.73 -0.05
C ILE A 237 -20.40 -1.37 -1.32
N ASP A 238 -19.19 -1.89 -1.22
CA ASP A 238 -18.50 -2.62 -2.28
C ASP A 238 -17.86 -3.89 -1.69
N ARG A 239 -18.09 -5.05 -2.34
CA ARG A 239 -17.61 -6.36 -1.87
C ARG A 239 -17.94 -6.66 -0.39
N GLY A 240 -19.09 -6.16 0.09
CA GLY A 240 -19.53 -6.36 1.48
C GLY A 240 -18.80 -5.50 2.51
N SER A 241 -18.11 -4.45 2.10
CA SER A 241 -17.46 -3.47 2.98
C SER A 241 -17.68 -2.05 2.47
N GLU A 242 -17.58 -1.05 3.35
CA GLU A 242 -17.68 0.35 2.95
C GLU A 242 -16.54 0.73 2.00
N ARG A 243 -16.89 1.32 0.86
CA ARG A 243 -15.91 1.94 -0.04
C ARG A 243 -15.74 3.39 0.36
N LEU A 244 -14.52 3.76 0.68
CA LEU A 244 -14.17 5.11 1.10
C LEU A 244 -13.33 5.79 0.01
N ALA A 245 -13.55 7.09 -0.17
CA ALA A 245 -12.70 7.96 -0.98
C ALA A 245 -11.70 8.69 -0.08
N PHE A 246 -10.46 8.78 -0.55
CA PHE A 246 -9.32 9.30 0.19
C PHE A 246 -8.60 10.39 -0.58
N GLU A 247 -8.19 11.44 0.12
CA GLU A 247 -7.39 12.54 -0.43
C GLU A 247 -6.13 12.77 0.44
N LEU A 248 -5.00 13.01 -0.21
CA LEU A 248 -3.76 13.50 0.40
C LEU A 248 -3.38 14.83 -0.26
N ASP A 249 -3.41 15.91 0.52
CA ASP A 249 -2.88 17.22 0.11
C ASP A 249 -1.34 17.17 0.16
N ILE A 250 -0.72 16.98 -0.99
CA ILE A 250 0.74 16.80 -1.11
C ILE A 250 1.47 18.07 -0.69
N VAL A 251 0.89 19.24 -0.94
CA VAL A 251 1.52 20.53 -0.61
C VAL A 251 1.60 20.76 0.89
N LYS A 252 0.59 20.30 1.65
CA LYS A 252 0.51 20.50 3.10
C LYS A 252 0.92 19.29 3.94
N SER A 253 1.12 18.14 3.31
CA SER A 253 1.47 16.90 3.99
C SER A 253 2.89 16.96 4.58
N ASP A 254 3.08 16.41 5.78
CA ASP A 254 4.38 16.16 6.40
C ASP A 254 4.80 14.68 6.28
N ALA A 255 4.11 13.92 5.43
CA ALA A 255 4.40 12.50 5.22
C ALA A 255 5.85 12.29 4.80
N LYS A 256 6.53 11.37 5.48
CA LYS A 256 7.97 11.10 5.26
C LYS A 256 8.33 10.78 3.82
N ILE A 257 7.44 10.08 3.10
CA ILE A 257 7.60 9.71 1.68
C ILE A 257 7.69 10.94 0.75
N LEU A 258 7.21 12.11 1.19
CA LEU A 258 7.19 13.35 0.41
C LEU A 258 8.31 14.32 0.78
N LYS A 259 9.11 14.01 1.81
CA LYS A 259 10.15 14.93 2.28
C LYS A 259 11.15 15.30 1.17
N GLY A 260 11.66 14.29 0.46
CA GLY A 260 12.59 14.49 -0.65
C GLY A 260 11.98 15.30 -1.80
N TYR A 261 10.69 15.11 -2.09
CA TYR A 261 9.96 15.88 -3.10
C TYR A 261 9.89 17.37 -2.78
N HIS A 262 9.52 17.73 -1.55
CA HIS A 262 9.42 19.13 -1.14
C HIS A 262 10.77 19.82 -1.13
N GLU A 263 11.82 19.13 -0.64
CA GLU A 263 13.20 19.64 -0.67
C GLU A 263 13.66 19.90 -2.11
N ALA A 264 13.43 18.94 -3.02
CA ALA A 264 13.79 19.06 -4.42
C ALA A 264 13.06 20.23 -5.12
N LEU A 265 11.74 20.37 -4.93
CA LEU A 265 10.96 21.48 -5.49
C LEU A 265 11.44 22.85 -4.99
N LYS A 266 11.78 22.95 -3.70
CA LYS A 266 12.26 24.20 -3.09
C LYS A 266 13.61 24.62 -3.67
N ASN A 267 14.53 23.68 -3.83
CA ASN A 267 15.85 23.94 -4.40
C ASN A 267 15.76 24.44 -5.85
N ARG A 268 14.83 23.89 -6.64
CA ARG A 268 14.61 24.32 -8.01
C ARG A 268 14.07 25.75 -8.12
N ARG A 269 13.12 26.15 -7.26
CA ARG A 269 12.56 27.53 -7.26
C ARG A 269 13.59 28.61 -6.88
N SER A 270 14.73 28.22 -6.33
CA SER A 270 15.79 29.13 -5.91
C SER A 270 16.82 29.40 -7.02
N HIS A 271 16.69 28.72 -8.17
CA HIS A 271 17.51 28.90 -9.37
C HIS A 271 16.65 29.52 -10.49
#